data_AF-A0A8S9WR82-F1
#
_entry.id   AF-A0A8S9WR82-F1
#
_cell.length_a   1.000
_cell.length_b   1.000
_cell.length_c   1.000
_cell.angle_alpha   90.00
_cell.angle_beta   90.00
_cell.angle_gamma   90.00
#
_symmetry.space_group_name_H-M   'P 1'
#
loop_
_entity.id
_entity.type
_entity.pdbx_description
1 polymer ?
#
loop_
_entity_poly.entity_id
_entity_poly.type
_entity_poly.pdbx_seq_one_letter_code
_entity_poly.pdbx_strand_id
1 'polypeptide(L)'
;MAPKNKGRNGFYYFMQEVRQDEAARGHNMRMDEVQVIAGPLWEKLSVDEKEEYNRMAKEAKLRGAADDERKFNSLGVSFAAVDGLEREQEEQEKIMKATIKTIVMSSSPEALTRKPFYLCHVNYYYLVKGADCTTYQPAEIALAEFTLEDGLRETRNFVLSPGQIPLGMKADAQSWADKTHGIRLVDKPGEETQREGDFVKIYSEIVNFLKKDAGVGQGSSMVLPVIYSMPDSLNNNTSLSAVKSALSFLSGCARTYAKPYSQG
;
A
#
# COMPACT_ATOMS: atom_id res chain seq x y z
N MET A 1 41.97 2.96 3.25
CA MET A 1 41.19 3.42 4.43
C MET A 1 40.28 4.55 3.96
N ALA A 2 38.96 4.43 4.12
CA ALA A 2 38.04 5.50 3.72
C ALA A 2 38.21 6.73 4.65
N PRO A 3 38.16 7.96 4.12
CA PRO A 3 38.31 9.15 4.96
C PRO A 3 37.14 9.24 5.94
N LYS A 4 37.44 9.31 7.25
CA LYS A 4 36.43 9.53 8.29
C LYS A 4 35.70 10.83 7.98
N ASN A 5 34.40 10.73 7.75
CA ASN A 5 33.53 11.89 7.53
C ASN A 5 33.48 12.69 8.84
N LYS A 6 34.33 13.72 8.96
CA LYS A 6 34.33 14.63 10.10
C LYS A 6 33.05 15.46 9.99
N GLY A 7 32.11 15.23 10.91
CA GLY A 7 30.85 15.98 10.94
C GLY A 7 31.10 17.49 10.88
N ARG A 8 30.21 18.22 10.19
CA ARG A 8 30.29 19.68 10.04
C ARG A 8 30.21 20.33 11.43
N ASN A 9 31.28 21.00 11.85
CA ASN A 9 31.42 21.70 13.14
C ASN A 9 31.21 23.22 12.96
N GLY A 10 31.25 24.04 14.03
CA GLY A 10 31.03 25.49 13.92
C GLY A 10 31.96 26.18 12.93
N PHE A 11 33.24 25.78 12.92
CA PHE A 11 34.22 26.29 11.95
C PHE A 11 33.83 26.05 10.49
N TYR A 12 33.17 24.93 10.17
CA TYR A 12 32.65 24.68 8.81
C TYR A 12 31.61 25.72 8.37
N TYR A 13 30.72 26.14 9.27
CA TYR A 13 29.70 27.15 8.95
C TYR A 13 30.31 28.54 8.78
N PHE A 14 31.29 28.88 9.62
CA PHE A 14 32.08 30.10 9.45
C PHE A 14 32.82 30.14 8.10
N MET A 15 33.45 29.03 7.69
CA MET A 15 34.09 28.95 6.37
C MET A 15 33.10 29.15 5.22
N GLN A 16 31.84 28.70 5.34
CA GLN A 16 30.83 28.94 4.31
C GLN A 16 30.47 30.43 4.20
N GLU A 17 30.38 31.13 5.33
CA GLU A 17 30.13 32.57 5.35
C GLU A 17 31.29 33.35 4.72
N VAL A 18 32.53 33.06 5.13
CA VAL A 18 33.74 33.67 4.54
C VAL A 18 33.80 33.43 3.03
N ARG A 19 33.41 32.22 2.57
CA ARG A 19 33.34 31.90 1.14
C ARG A 19 32.27 32.72 0.40
N GLN A 20 31.12 32.94 1.03
CA GLN A 20 30.05 33.75 0.45
C GLN A 20 30.46 35.23 0.35
N ASP A 21 31.12 35.75 1.38
CA ASP A 21 31.65 37.11 1.38
C ASP A 21 32.70 37.34 0.30
N GLU A 22 33.65 36.41 0.14
CA GLU A 22 34.64 36.47 -0.94
C GLU A 22 34.01 36.29 -2.32
N ALA A 23 33.01 35.42 -2.46
CA ALA A 23 32.25 35.27 -3.70
C ALA A 23 31.48 36.55 -4.06
N ALA A 24 30.93 37.26 -3.07
CA ALA A 24 30.26 38.55 -3.27
C ALA A 24 31.27 39.66 -3.68
N ARG A 25 32.53 39.53 -3.30
CA ARG A 25 33.65 40.36 -3.79
C ARG A 25 34.19 39.92 -5.17
N GLY A 26 33.58 38.91 -5.78
CA GLY A 26 33.93 38.39 -7.10
C GLY A 26 34.94 37.24 -7.10
N HIS A 27 35.34 36.74 -5.93
CA HIS A 27 36.33 35.67 -5.78
C HIS A 27 35.67 34.36 -5.36
N ASN A 28 35.43 33.48 -6.34
CA ASN A 28 34.86 32.16 -6.05
C ASN A 28 35.97 31.16 -5.69
N MET A 29 36.16 30.92 -4.40
CA MET A 29 37.26 30.11 -3.87
C MET A 29 36.80 28.68 -3.54
N ARG A 30 37.74 27.73 -3.61
CA ARG A 30 37.54 26.35 -3.16
C ARG A 30 37.69 26.27 -1.63
N MET A 31 37.07 25.28 -0.99
CA MET A 31 37.00 25.19 0.48
C MET A 31 38.38 25.03 1.15
N ASP A 32 39.34 24.42 0.47
CA ASP A 32 40.75 24.30 0.89
C ASP A 32 41.43 25.68 0.93
N GLU A 33 41.15 26.54 -0.05
CA GLU A 33 41.69 27.91 -0.10
C GLU A 33 41.03 28.81 0.95
N VAL A 34 39.73 28.65 1.15
CA VAL A 34 38.98 29.36 2.20
C VAL A 34 39.50 28.99 3.59
N GLN A 35 39.87 27.73 3.81
CA GLN A 35 40.40 27.28 5.10
C GLN A 35 41.68 28.04 5.51
N VAL A 36 42.56 28.36 4.54
CA VAL A 36 43.81 29.09 4.78
C VAL A 36 43.54 30.51 5.29
N ILE A 37 42.48 31.15 4.78
CA ILE A 37 42.07 32.51 5.16
C ILE A 37 41.23 32.49 6.44
N ALA A 38 40.28 31.57 6.53
CA ALA A 38 39.34 31.48 7.64
C ALA A 38 39.99 31.00 8.94
N GLY A 39 41.06 30.19 8.88
CA GLY A 39 41.75 29.71 10.08
C GLY A 39 42.25 30.84 11.00
N PRO A 40 43.07 31.78 10.50
CA PRO A 40 43.52 32.93 11.28
C PRO A 40 42.38 33.89 11.69
N LEU A 41 41.32 34.03 10.89
CA LEU A 41 40.17 34.86 11.23
C LEU A 41 39.33 34.25 12.34
N TRP A 42 39.14 32.92 12.30
CA TRP A 42 38.44 32.18 13.33
C TRP A 42 39.13 32.30 14.68
N GLU A 43 40.46 32.21 14.74
CA GLU A 43 41.19 32.38 16.02
C GLU A 43 40.95 33.76 16.65
N LYS A 44 40.79 34.80 15.82
CA LYS A 44 40.53 36.18 16.26
C LYS A 44 39.09 36.44 16.69
N LEU A 45 38.13 35.56 16.34
CA LEU A 45 36.75 35.70 16.80
C LEU A 45 36.67 35.52 18.33
N SER A 46 35.78 36.31 18.93
CA SER A 46 35.41 36.18 20.34
C SER A 46 34.75 34.83 20.63
N VAL A 47 34.67 34.48 21.90
CA VAL A 47 34.02 33.24 22.35
C VAL A 47 32.53 33.25 21.96
N ASP A 48 31.86 34.39 22.09
CA ASP A 48 30.43 34.55 21.78
C ASP A 48 30.15 34.38 20.27
N GLU A 49 31.00 34.94 19.41
CA GLU A 49 30.89 34.77 17.95
C GLU A 49 31.13 33.31 17.53
N LYS A 50 32.11 32.64 18.14
CA LYS A 50 32.35 31.21 17.91
C LYS A 50 31.17 30.35 18.39
N GLU A 51 30.51 30.74 19.47
CA GLU A 51 29.36 30.04 20.03
C GLU A 51 28.17 30.05 19.06
N GLU A 52 27.93 31.16 18.37
CA GLU A 52 26.86 31.29 17.38
C GLU A 52 27.03 30.27 16.22
N TYR A 53 28.25 30.13 15.68
CA TYR A 53 28.52 29.11 14.66
C TYR A 53 28.44 27.68 15.19
N ASN A 54 28.85 27.45 16.44
CA ASN A 54 28.70 26.15 17.09
C ASN A 54 27.23 25.80 17.33
N ARG A 55 26.37 26.79 17.64
CA ARG A 55 24.91 26.64 17.72
C ARG A 55 24.33 26.24 16.37
N MET A 56 24.73 26.91 15.28
CA MET A 56 24.32 26.54 13.92
C MET A 56 24.72 25.10 13.55
N ALA A 57 25.93 24.68 13.91
CA ALA A 57 26.37 23.30 13.69
C ALA A 57 25.57 22.28 14.50
N LYS A 58 25.22 22.61 15.76
CA LYS A 58 24.37 21.78 16.61
C LYS A 58 22.95 21.67 16.06
N GLU A 59 22.36 22.78 15.62
CA GLU A 59 21.04 22.80 14.99
C GLU A 59 20.99 22.01 13.69
N ALA A 60 22.01 22.14 12.84
CA ALA A 60 22.10 21.37 11.61
C ALA A 60 22.28 19.87 11.86
N LYS A 61 23.00 19.49 12.92
CA LYS A 61 23.11 18.09 13.35
C LYS A 61 21.77 17.56 13.87
N LEU A 62 21.01 18.36 14.62
CA LEU A 62 19.68 18.01 15.09
C LEU A 62 18.69 17.88 13.92
N ARG A 63 18.71 18.81 12.96
CA ARG A 63 17.90 18.73 11.73
C ARG A 63 18.24 17.49 10.90
N GLY A 64 19.52 17.21 10.69
CA GLY A 64 19.96 16.01 9.96
C GLY A 64 19.67 14.70 10.68
N ALA A 65 19.56 14.71 12.02
CA ALA A 65 19.14 13.54 12.81
C ALA A 65 17.61 13.35 12.82
N ALA A 66 16.84 14.42 12.59
CA ALA A 66 15.39 14.40 12.43
C ALA A 66 14.93 14.24 10.97
N ASP A 67 15.87 14.14 10.03
CA ASP A 67 15.60 14.01 8.60
C ASP A 67 15.37 12.53 8.24
N ASP A 68 14.13 12.06 8.45
CA ASP A 68 13.71 10.67 8.20
C ASP A 68 13.74 10.28 6.71
N GLU A 69 13.91 11.24 5.79
CA GLU A 69 14.18 10.96 4.37
C GLU A 69 15.57 10.35 4.14
N ARG A 70 16.52 10.58 5.06
CA ARG A 70 17.90 10.09 4.95
C ARG A 70 18.18 8.83 5.75
N LYS A 71 17.21 8.40 6.56
CA LYS A 71 17.29 7.12 7.27
C LYS A 71 16.66 6.07 6.39
N PHE A 72 17.37 4.96 6.20
CA PHE A 72 16.89 3.81 5.45
C PHE A 72 16.91 2.58 6.36
N ASN A 73 15.95 1.69 6.16
CA ASN A 73 15.99 0.37 6.79
C ASN A 73 17.02 -0.55 6.09
N SER A 74 17.22 -1.76 6.61
CA SER A 74 18.14 -2.75 6.04
C SER A 74 17.79 -3.22 4.62
N LEU A 75 16.60 -2.87 4.12
CA LEU A 75 16.11 -3.15 2.77
C LEU A 75 16.24 -1.92 1.85
N GLY A 76 16.83 -0.81 2.31
CA GLY A 76 17.04 0.39 1.51
C GLY A 76 15.78 1.24 1.30
N VAL A 77 14.74 1.04 2.11
CA VAL A 77 13.51 1.86 2.10
C VAL A 77 13.65 2.98 3.14
N SER A 78 13.33 4.22 2.76
CA SER A 78 13.42 5.36 3.68
C SER A 78 12.36 5.27 4.78
N PHE A 79 12.67 5.77 5.98
CA PHE A 79 11.69 5.81 7.07
C PHE A 79 10.50 6.73 6.73
N ALA A 80 10.75 7.85 6.05
CA ALA A 80 9.68 8.72 5.56
C ALA A 80 8.68 7.99 4.63
N ALA A 81 9.14 7.04 3.81
CA ALA A 81 8.26 6.23 2.97
C ALA A 81 7.42 5.25 3.80
N VAL A 82 8.01 4.63 4.82
CA VAL A 82 7.28 3.74 5.75
C VAL A 82 6.19 4.50 6.51
N ASP A 83 6.53 5.64 7.11
CA ASP A 83 5.59 6.48 7.84
C ASP A 83 4.50 7.07 6.92
N GLY A 84 4.81 7.28 5.64
CA GLY A 84 3.84 7.67 4.63
C GLY A 84 2.80 6.58 4.38
N LEU A 85 3.26 5.34 4.18
CA LEU A 85 2.40 4.17 3.95
C LEU A 85 1.53 3.86 5.18
N GLU A 86 2.07 3.99 6.38
CA GLU A 86 1.31 3.78 7.62
C GLU A 86 0.20 4.82 7.77
N ARG A 87 0.51 6.12 7.56
CA ARG A 87 -0.50 7.18 7.60
C ARG A 87 -1.60 7.01 6.55
N GLU A 88 -1.25 6.57 5.34
CA GLU A 88 -2.25 6.28 4.30
C GLU A 88 -3.16 5.13 4.72
N GLN A 89 -2.60 4.05 5.30
CA GLN A 89 -3.40 2.93 5.82
C GLN A 89 -4.34 3.36 6.94
N GLU A 90 -3.86 4.17 7.89
CA GLU A 90 -4.69 4.72 8.97
C GLU A 90 -5.82 5.61 8.44
N GLU A 91 -5.55 6.44 7.44
CA GLU A 91 -6.56 7.30 6.81
C GLU A 91 -7.63 6.45 6.10
N GLN A 92 -7.22 5.43 5.33
CA GLN A 92 -8.15 4.50 4.69
C GLN A 92 -9.02 3.76 5.72
N GLU A 93 -8.43 3.32 6.84
CA GLU A 93 -9.17 2.66 7.91
C GLU A 93 -10.16 3.61 8.59
N LYS A 94 -9.77 4.87 8.81
CA LYS A 94 -10.63 5.90 9.38
C LYS A 94 -11.83 6.20 8.46
N ILE A 95 -11.58 6.33 7.15
CA ILE A 95 -12.65 6.51 6.14
C ILE A 95 -13.59 5.30 6.15
N MET A 96 -13.04 4.08 6.14
CA MET A 96 -13.83 2.85 6.19
C MET A 96 -14.75 2.81 7.43
N LYS A 97 -14.22 3.07 8.63
CA LYS A 97 -15.01 3.10 9.88
C LYS A 97 -16.07 4.18 9.87
N ALA A 98 -15.76 5.38 9.35
CA ALA A 98 -16.72 6.47 9.22
C ALA A 98 -17.86 6.12 8.25
N THR A 99 -17.55 5.48 7.12
CA THR A 99 -18.56 5.00 6.16
C THR A 99 -19.47 3.96 6.78
N ILE A 100 -18.91 2.95 7.47
CA ILE A 100 -19.71 1.93 8.17
C ILE A 100 -20.63 2.57 9.21
N LYS A 101 -20.09 3.47 10.03
CA LYS A 101 -20.88 4.21 11.03
C LYS A 101 -22.01 5.00 10.37
N THR A 102 -21.73 5.67 9.27
CA THR A 102 -22.74 6.44 8.52
C THR A 102 -23.84 5.54 7.99
N ILE A 103 -23.51 4.37 7.42
CA ILE A 103 -24.49 3.41 6.91
C ILE A 103 -25.46 2.96 8.01
N VAL A 104 -24.92 2.62 9.18
CA VAL A 104 -25.72 2.11 10.31
C VAL A 104 -26.55 3.24 10.93
N MET A 105 -25.96 4.41 11.17
CA MET A 105 -26.62 5.52 11.88
C MET A 105 -27.61 6.30 11.02
N SER A 106 -27.50 6.25 9.69
CA SER A 106 -28.43 6.93 8.78
C SER A 106 -29.69 6.12 8.46
N SER A 107 -29.73 4.85 8.86
CA SER A 107 -30.88 3.96 8.64
C SER A 107 -31.77 3.95 9.89
N SER A 108 -33.10 3.93 9.74
CA SER A 108 -33.99 3.60 10.87
C SER A 108 -33.76 2.15 11.32
N PRO A 109 -34.13 1.76 12.56
CA PRO A 109 -34.02 0.37 13.00
C PRO A 109 -34.69 -0.63 12.05
N GLU A 110 -35.90 -0.31 11.56
CA GLU A 110 -36.68 -1.15 10.64
C GLU A 110 -36.06 -1.21 9.24
N ALA A 111 -35.50 -0.09 8.76
CA ALA A 111 -34.79 -0.06 7.50
C ALA A 111 -33.48 -0.86 7.58
N LEU A 112 -32.79 -0.79 8.72
CA LEU A 112 -31.54 -1.50 8.96
C LEU A 112 -31.75 -3.02 9.00
N THR A 113 -32.86 -3.50 9.55
CA THR A 113 -33.13 -4.95 9.60
C THR A 113 -33.34 -5.56 8.22
N ARG A 114 -33.95 -4.79 7.31
CA ARG A 114 -34.20 -5.18 5.91
C ARG A 114 -33.05 -4.91 4.98
N LYS A 115 -32.08 -4.11 5.41
CA LYS A 115 -30.95 -3.71 4.57
C LYS A 115 -30.08 -4.93 4.24
N PRO A 116 -29.75 -5.16 2.95
CA PRO A 116 -28.82 -6.21 2.56
C PRO A 116 -27.38 -5.82 2.87
N PHE A 117 -26.66 -6.76 3.46
CA PHE A 117 -25.23 -6.72 3.72
C PHE A 117 -24.55 -7.81 2.89
N TYR A 118 -23.46 -7.44 2.23
CA TYR A 118 -22.74 -8.34 1.34
C TYR A 118 -21.43 -8.78 1.98
N LEU A 119 -21.27 -10.07 2.22
CA LEU A 119 -20.06 -10.66 2.78
C LEU A 119 -19.25 -11.32 1.67
N CYS A 120 -17.92 -11.23 1.74
CA CYS A 120 -17.02 -11.88 0.80
C CYS A 120 -15.88 -12.59 1.53
N HIS A 121 -15.52 -13.76 1.04
CA HIS A 121 -14.33 -14.48 1.44
C HIS A 121 -13.59 -14.99 0.20
N VAL A 122 -12.26 -14.97 0.25
CA VAL A 122 -11.40 -15.42 -0.83
C VAL A 122 -10.35 -16.38 -0.31
N ASN A 123 -10.34 -17.59 -0.87
CA ASN A 123 -9.18 -18.48 -0.81
C ASN A 123 -8.27 -18.17 -2.00
N TYR A 124 -6.97 -18.33 -1.81
CA TYR A 124 -5.96 -18.04 -2.83
C TYR A 124 -4.94 -19.16 -2.92
N TYR A 125 -4.41 -19.41 -4.11
CA TYR A 125 -3.39 -20.45 -4.32
C TYR A 125 -2.02 -20.00 -3.82
N TYR A 126 -1.65 -18.76 -4.14
CA TYR A 126 -0.36 -18.17 -3.78
C TYR A 126 -0.44 -16.64 -3.80
N LEU A 127 0.57 -16.02 -3.20
CA LEU A 127 0.77 -14.57 -3.25
C LEU A 127 2.12 -14.25 -3.89
N VAL A 128 2.17 -13.17 -4.65
CA VAL A 128 3.38 -12.59 -5.22
C VAL A 128 3.62 -11.25 -4.54
N LYS A 129 4.77 -11.11 -3.87
CA LYS A 129 5.20 -9.84 -3.29
C LYS A 129 5.91 -9.04 -4.37
N GLY A 130 5.27 -7.97 -4.84
CA GLY A 130 5.90 -6.96 -5.69
C GLY A 130 6.63 -5.90 -4.86
N ALA A 131 7.27 -4.95 -5.54
CA ALA A 131 7.94 -3.81 -4.89
C ALA A 131 6.93 -2.93 -4.12
N ASP A 132 5.75 -2.70 -4.71
CA ASP A 132 4.76 -1.74 -4.17
C ASP A 132 3.46 -2.41 -3.70
N CYS A 133 3.17 -3.64 -4.15
CA CYS A 133 1.94 -4.33 -3.78
C CYS A 133 2.11 -5.85 -3.66
N THR A 134 1.31 -6.47 -2.79
CA THR A 134 1.16 -7.93 -2.72
C THR A 134 -0.07 -8.34 -3.52
N THR A 135 0.12 -9.21 -4.51
CA THR A 135 -0.97 -9.73 -5.34
C THR A 135 -1.28 -11.16 -4.94
N TYR A 136 -2.55 -11.46 -4.70
CA TYR A 136 -3.06 -12.79 -4.38
C TYR A 136 -3.69 -13.41 -5.62
N GLN A 137 -3.30 -14.64 -5.99
CA GLN A 137 -3.95 -15.41 -7.04
C GLN A 137 -5.19 -16.12 -6.47
N PRO A 138 -6.41 -15.67 -6.77
CA PRO A 138 -7.62 -16.26 -6.18
C PRO A 138 -7.80 -17.72 -6.63
N ALA A 139 -8.17 -18.56 -5.68
CA ALA A 139 -8.56 -19.96 -5.88
C ALA A 139 -10.07 -20.14 -5.77
N GLU A 140 -10.70 -19.39 -4.87
CA GLU A 140 -12.14 -19.39 -4.71
C GLU A 140 -12.60 -18.02 -4.22
N ILE A 141 -13.77 -17.59 -4.69
CA ILE A 141 -14.46 -16.39 -4.23
C ILE A 141 -15.86 -16.80 -3.79
N ALA A 142 -16.18 -16.56 -2.52
CA ALA A 142 -17.50 -16.80 -1.95
C ALA A 142 -18.13 -15.46 -1.57
N LEU A 143 -19.36 -15.23 -2.03
CA LEU A 143 -20.18 -14.07 -1.72
C LEU A 143 -21.47 -14.52 -1.05
N ALA A 144 -21.92 -13.74 -0.07
CA ALA A 144 -23.18 -13.95 0.62
C ALA A 144 -23.95 -12.64 0.78
N GLU A 145 -25.24 -12.68 0.49
CA GLU A 145 -26.20 -11.62 0.83
C GLU A 145 -26.89 -12.00 2.14
N PHE A 146 -26.86 -11.08 3.10
CA PHE A 146 -27.41 -11.27 4.44
C PHE A 146 -28.25 -10.07 4.86
N THR A 147 -29.42 -10.30 5.45
CA THR A 147 -30.21 -9.27 6.15
C THR A 147 -30.37 -9.66 7.61
N LEU A 148 -30.65 -8.70 8.51
CA LEU A 148 -30.89 -9.06 9.91
C LEU A 148 -32.26 -9.71 10.11
N GLU A 149 -33.22 -9.43 9.24
CA GLU A 149 -34.58 -10.02 9.28
C GLU A 149 -34.59 -11.47 8.78
N ASP A 150 -33.99 -11.75 7.61
CA ASP A 150 -34.07 -13.06 6.97
C ASP A 150 -32.82 -13.92 7.19
N GLY A 151 -31.74 -13.34 7.71
CA GLY A 151 -30.45 -14.00 7.80
C GLY A 151 -29.79 -14.14 6.42
N LEU A 152 -29.24 -15.32 6.13
CA LEU A 152 -28.57 -15.61 4.85
C LEU A 152 -29.61 -15.79 3.73
N ARG A 153 -29.56 -14.93 2.71
CA ARG A 153 -30.56 -14.90 1.61
C ARG A 153 -30.07 -15.57 0.34
N GLU A 154 -28.86 -15.22 -0.12
CA GLU A 154 -28.29 -15.76 -1.36
C GLU A 154 -26.78 -15.93 -1.22
N THR A 155 -26.23 -16.95 -1.88
CA THR A 155 -24.78 -17.16 -1.97
C THR A 155 -24.35 -17.35 -3.41
N ARG A 156 -23.13 -16.92 -3.72
CA ARG A 156 -22.42 -17.21 -4.96
C ARG A 156 -21.03 -17.72 -4.63
N ASN A 157 -20.63 -18.80 -5.28
CA ASN A 157 -19.33 -19.39 -5.11
C ASN A 157 -18.70 -19.59 -6.49
N PHE A 158 -17.44 -19.19 -6.62
CA PHE A 158 -16.66 -19.33 -7.82
C PHE A 158 -15.36 -20.04 -7.45
N VAL A 159 -15.07 -21.17 -8.08
CA VAL A 159 -13.75 -21.82 -8.00
C VAL A 159 -12.98 -21.45 -9.26
N LEU A 160 -11.83 -20.80 -9.08
CA LEU A 160 -11.08 -20.16 -10.17
C LEU A 160 -9.93 -21.05 -10.64
N SER A 161 -9.68 -21.00 -11.95
CA SER A 161 -8.48 -21.56 -12.53
C SER A 161 -7.25 -20.76 -12.06
N PRO A 162 -6.16 -21.42 -11.62
CA PRO A 162 -4.93 -20.73 -11.25
C PRO A 162 -4.24 -20.04 -12.44
N GLY A 163 -4.66 -20.35 -13.68
CA GLY A 163 -4.00 -19.87 -14.89
C GLY A 163 -2.55 -20.36 -14.97
N GLN A 164 -1.67 -19.52 -15.51
CA GLN A 164 -0.24 -19.83 -15.58
C GLN A 164 0.44 -19.51 -14.25
N ILE A 165 0.85 -20.56 -13.54
CA ILE A 165 1.57 -20.44 -12.27
C ILE A 165 3.03 -20.05 -12.55
N PRO A 166 3.58 -19.00 -11.89
CA PRO A 166 4.97 -18.62 -12.04
C PRO A 166 5.94 -19.76 -11.70
N LEU A 167 7.09 -19.79 -12.40
CA LEU A 167 8.12 -20.79 -12.18
C LEU A 167 8.60 -20.76 -10.72
N GLY A 168 8.70 -21.93 -10.10
CA GLY A 168 9.13 -22.10 -8.71
C GLY A 168 8.00 -22.03 -7.68
N MET A 169 6.82 -21.49 -8.01
CA MET A 169 5.73 -21.30 -7.03
C MET A 169 4.78 -22.48 -6.89
N LYS A 170 4.85 -23.48 -7.78
CA LYS A 170 3.90 -24.60 -7.81
C LYS A 170 3.91 -25.42 -6.50
N ALA A 171 5.08 -25.67 -5.92
CA ALA A 171 5.20 -26.44 -4.69
C ALA A 171 4.60 -25.68 -3.48
N ASP A 172 4.90 -24.39 -3.37
CA ASP A 172 4.38 -23.55 -2.30
C ASP A 172 2.86 -23.41 -2.38
N ALA A 173 2.35 -23.20 -3.60
CA ALA A 173 0.92 -23.09 -3.85
C ALA A 173 0.17 -24.40 -3.51
N GLN A 174 0.76 -25.57 -3.80
CA GLN A 174 0.16 -26.85 -3.42
C GLN A 174 0.20 -27.05 -1.90
N SER A 175 1.33 -26.75 -1.26
CA SER A 175 1.47 -26.82 0.21
C SER A 175 0.47 -25.89 0.92
N TRP A 176 0.25 -24.69 0.38
CA TRP A 176 -0.74 -23.75 0.91
C TRP A 176 -2.15 -24.30 0.79
N ALA A 177 -2.53 -24.78 -0.39
CA ALA A 177 -3.82 -25.41 -0.62
C ALA A 177 -4.06 -26.57 0.35
N ASP A 178 -3.10 -27.48 0.51
CA ASP A 178 -3.23 -28.65 1.39
C ASP A 178 -3.40 -28.27 2.86
N LYS A 179 -2.81 -27.15 3.29
CA LYS A 179 -2.90 -26.65 4.68
C LYS A 179 -4.17 -25.85 4.96
N THR A 180 -4.81 -25.30 3.94
CA THR A 180 -5.87 -24.29 4.12
C THR A 180 -7.20 -24.73 3.51
N HIS A 181 -7.36 -24.60 2.21
CA HIS A 181 -8.66 -24.70 1.53
C HIS A 181 -8.87 -26.02 0.77
N GLY A 182 -7.82 -26.83 0.60
CA GLY A 182 -7.88 -28.15 -0.06
C GLY A 182 -8.08 -28.12 -1.58
N ILE A 183 -8.15 -26.93 -2.20
CA ILE A 183 -8.30 -26.77 -3.66
C ILE A 183 -6.95 -27.03 -4.32
N ARG A 184 -6.76 -28.25 -4.82
CA ARG A 184 -5.48 -28.71 -5.39
C ARG A 184 -5.15 -27.97 -6.68
N LEU A 185 -3.87 -27.81 -7.02
CA LEU A 185 -3.47 -27.18 -8.30
C LEU A 185 -3.61 -28.11 -9.49
N VAL A 186 -3.49 -29.41 -9.25
CA VAL A 186 -3.56 -30.46 -10.26
C VAL A 186 -4.70 -31.38 -9.84
N ASP A 187 -5.71 -31.45 -10.70
CA ASP A 187 -6.73 -32.48 -10.61
C ASP A 187 -6.07 -33.83 -10.94
N LYS A 188 -6.39 -34.88 -10.19
CA LYS A 188 -5.91 -36.22 -10.58
C LYS A 188 -6.51 -36.56 -11.96
N PRO A 189 -5.84 -37.37 -12.79
CA PRO A 189 -6.46 -37.87 -14.02
C PRO A 189 -7.83 -38.47 -13.72
N GLY A 190 -8.90 -37.89 -14.27
CA GLY A 190 -10.29 -38.29 -14.02
C GLY A 190 -11.03 -37.55 -12.89
N GLU A 191 -10.38 -36.63 -12.18
CA GLU A 191 -10.97 -35.75 -11.14
C GLU A 191 -10.88 -34.27 -11.56
N GLU A 192 -10.99 -33.95 -12.86
CA GLU A 192 -10.97 -32.57 -13.36
C GLU A 192 -12.11 -31.78 -12.72
N THR A 193 -11.74 -30.85 -11.84
CA THR A 193 -12.69 -29.96 -11.19
C THR A 193 -13.03 -28.88 -12.22
N GLN A 194 -14.31 -28.64 -12.51
CA GLN A 194 -14.69 -27.51 -13.35
C GLN A 194 -14.31 -26.21 -12.63
N ARG A 195 -13.25 -25.57 -13.10
CA ARG A 195 -12.78 -24.27 -12.62
C ARG A 195 -13.09 -23.23 -13.67
N GLU A 196 -13.62 -22.09 -13.24
CA GLU A 196 -13.90 -20.99 -14.15
C GLU A 196 -12.59 -20.26 -14.50
N GLY A 197 -12.33 -20.15 -15.80
CA GLY A 197 -11.18 -19.44 -16.36
C GLY A 197 -11.57 -18.10 -16.99
N ASP A 198 -12.86 -17.87 -17.25
CA ASP A 198 -13.38 -16.61 -17.74
C ASP A 198 -13.57 -15.62 -16.58
N PHE A 199 -12.50 -14.91 -16.26
CA PHE A 199 -12.51 -13.90 -15.20
C PHE A 199 -13.43 -12.71 -15.49
N VAL A 200 -13.72 -12.42 -16.77
CA VAL A 200 -14.65 -11.34 -17.16
C VAL A 200 -16.09 -11.74 -16.85
N LYS A 201 -16.43 -13.00 -17.12
CA LYS A 201 -17.72 -13.60 -16.72
C LYS A 201 -17.89 -13.57 -15.20
N ILE A 202 -16.90 -14.03 -14.43
CA ILE A 202 -16.95 -13.98 -12.95
C ILE A 202 -17.19 -12.55 -12.47
N TYR A 203 -16.40 -11.58 -12.97
CA TYR A 203 -16.57 -10.18 -12.59
C TYR A 203 -17.98 -9.67 -12.88
N SER A 204 -18.52 -10.01 -14.05
CA SER A 204 -19.87 -9.62 -14.47
C SER A 204 -20.93 -10.23 -13.57
N GLU A 205 -20.79 -11.49 -13.18
CA GLU A 205 -21.70 -12.17 -12.25
C GLU A 205 -21.65 -11.56 -10.85
N ILE A 206 -20.46 -11.23 -10.34
CA ILE A 206 -20.30 -10.52 -9.06
C ILE A 206 -20.98 -9.15 -9.12
N VAL A 207 -20.73 -8.38 -10.17
CA VAL A 207 -21.37 -7.06 -10.34
C VAL A 207 -22.89 -7.20 -10.42
N ASN A 208 -23.40 -8.18 -11.15
CA ASN A 208 -24.84 -8.43 -11.25
C ASN A 208 -25.46 -8.88 -9.92
N PHE A 209 -24.72 -9.66 -9.11
CA PHE A 209 -25.12 -10.04 -7.77
C PHE A 209 -25.31 -8.81 -6.87
N LEU A 210 -24.40 -7.85 -6.94
CA LEU A 210 -24.41 -6.61 -6.14
C LEU A 210 -25.37 -5.54 -6.68
N LYS A 211 -25.64 -5.53 -7.99
CA LYS A 211 -26.46 -4.53 -8.68
C LYS A 211 -27.90 -4.46 -8.20
N LYS A 212 -28.41 -5.54 -7.59
CA LYS A 212 -29.77 -5.62 -7.04
C LYS A 212 -30.05 -4.48 -6.05
N ASP A 213 -29.02 -4.05 -5.32
CA ASP A 213 -29.08 -3.00 -4.31
C ASP A 213 -28.13 -1.83 -4.63
N ALA A 214 -27.81 -1.62 -5.90
CA ALA A 214 -26.99 -0.50 -6.31
C ALA A 214 -27.72 0.84 -6.06
N GLY A 215 -26.99 1.79 -5.48
CA GLY A 215 -27.45 3.16 -5.30
C GLY A 215 -27.16 4.03 -6.53
N VAL A 216 -27.67 5.25 -6.50
CA VAL A 216 -27.37 6.29 -7.49
C VAL A 216 -26.37 7.28 -6.88
N GLY A 217 -25.19 7.39 -7.48
CA GLY A 217 -24.15 8.35 -7.13
C GLY A 217 -24.31 9.70 -7.83
N GLN A 218 -23.38 10.61 -7.57
CA GLN A 218 -23.34 11.89 -8.27
C GLN A 218 -23.16 11.70 -9.79
N GLY A 219 -23.94 12.43 -10.59
CA GLY A 219 -23.90 12.33 -12.05
C GLY A 219 -24.54 11.07 -12.64
N SER A 220 -25.50 10.46 -11.94
CA SER A 220 -26.19 9.22 -12.36
C SER A 220 -25.27 7.99 -12.49
N SER A 221 -24.08 8.03 -11.89
CA SER A 221 -23.18 6.89 -11.84
C SER A 221 -23.71 5.85 -10.85
N MET A 222 -23.70 4.58 -11.24
CA MET A 222 -24.10 3.47 -10.37
C MET A 222 -23.09 3.28 -9.25
N VAL A 223 -23.56 3.20 -8.00
CA VAL A 223 -22.74 2.93 -6.82
C VAL A 223 -23.09 1.55 -6.29
N LEU A 224 -22.15 0.61 -6.38
CA LEU A 224 -22.34 -0.73 -5.84
C LEU A 224 -22.30 -0.70 -4.29
N PRO A 225 -23.03 -1.61 -3.62
CA PRO A 225 -23.03 -1.73 -2.16
C PRO A 225 -21.64 -2.11 -1.62
N VAL A 226 -21.42 -1.80 -0.34
CA VAL A 226 -20.19 -2.16 0.37
C VAL A 226 -20.13 -3.67 0.60
N ILE A 227 -18.96 -4.25 0.38
CA ILE A 227 -18.65 -5.64 0.68
C ILE A 227 -17.83 -5.70 1.96
N TYR A 228 -18.22 -6.59 2.88
CA TYR A 228 -17.56 -6.82 4.15
C TYR A 228 -16.77 -8.12 4.11
N SER A 229 -15.61 -8.13 4.77
CA SER A 229 -14.77 -9.31 4.93
C SER A 229 -14.09 -9.25 6.30
N MET A 230 -13.62 -10.40 6.75
CA MET A 230 -12.76 -10.50 7.92
C MET A 230 -11.43 -9.78 7.69
N PRO A 231 -10.84 -9.16 8.73
CA PRO A 231 -9.49 -8.60 8.68
C PRO A 231 -8.44 -9.64 8.31
N ASP A 232 -7.26 -9.16 7.90
CA ASP A 232 -6.12 -10.03 7.63
C ASP A 232 -5.70 -10.81 8.89
N SER A 233 -5.75 -12.13 8.82
CA SER A 233 -5.27 -13.04 9.85
C SER A 233 -4.69 -14.29 9.19
N LEU A 234 -3.38 -14.45 9.34
CA LEU A 234 -2.66 -15.61 8.82
C LEU A 234 -3.10 -16.92 9.50
N ASN A 235 -3.49 -16.85 10.78
CA ASN A 235 -3.89 -18.03 11.55
C ASN A 235 -5.23 -18.61 11.08
N ASN A 236 -6.11 -17.77 10.52
CA ASN A 236 -7.47 -18.16 10.15
C ASN A 236 -7.68 -18.16 8.63
N ASN A 237 -6.62 -17.99 7.83
CA ASN A 237 -6.69 -17.85 6.37
C ASN A 237 -7.77 -16.82 5.93
N THR A 238 -7.98 -15.78 6.74
CA THR A 238 -8.88 -14.67 6.37
C THR A 238 -8.05 -13.52 5.87
N SER A 239 -8.44 -12.93 4.74
CA SER A 239 -7.72 -11.77 4.25
C SER A 239 -8.61 -10.79 3.49
N LEU A 240 -8.82 -9.62 4.11
CA LEU A 240 -9.35 -8.44 3.43
C LEU A 240 -8.45 -8.04 2.27
N SER A 241 -7.13 -8.19 2.42
CA SER A 241 -6.15 -7.97 1.36
C SER A 241 -6.34 -8.92 0.18
N ALA A 242 -6.62 -10.20 0.42
CA ALA A 242 -6.93 -11.16 -0.64
C ALA A 242 -8.23 -10.81 -1.38
N VAL A 243 -9.27 -10.39 -0.65
CA VAL A 243 -10.53 -9.91 -1.27
C VAL A 243 -10.28 -8.68 -2.14
N LYS A 244 -9.59 -7.66 -1.62
CA LYS A 244 -9.24 -6.45 -2.37
C LYS A 244 -8.41 -6.78 -3.62
N SER A 245 -7.40 -7.63 -3.47
CA SER A 245 -6.54 -8.07 -4.57
C SER A 245 -7.33 -8.82 -5.64
N ALA A 246 -8.18 -9.78 -5.25
CA ALA A 246 -8.96 -10.58 -6.18
C ALA A 246 -9.97 -9.73 -6.96
N LEU A 247 -10.71 -8.84 -6.28
CA LEU A 247 -11.66 -7.95 -6.96
C LEU A 247 -10.95 -6.95 -7.88
N SER A 248 -9.78 -6.45 -7.48
CA SER A 248 -8.95 -5.58 -8.33
C SER A 248 -8.47 -6.31 -9.58
N PHE A 249 -7.97 -7.54 -9.41
CA PHE A 249 -7.57 -8.42 -10.50
C PHE A 249 -8.70 -8.65 -11.51
N LEU A 250 -9.88 -9.10 -11.04
CA LEU A 250 -11.06 -9.33 -11.88
C LEU A 250 -11.50 -8.06 -12.62
N SER A 251 -11.51 -6.92 -11.93
CA SER A 251 -11.86 -5.64 -12.55
C SER A 251 -10.84 -5.21 -13.63
N GLY A 252 -9.56 -5.50 -13.43
CA GLY A 252 -8.49 -5.25 -14.40
C GLY A 252 -8.64 -6.11 -15.66
N CYS A 253 -8.98 -7.38 -15.50
CA CYS A 253 -9.31 -8.27 -16.62
C CYS A 253 -10.47 -7.71 -17.46
N ALA A 254 -11.57 -7.30 -16.80
CA ALA A 254 -12.74 -6.74 -17.47
C ALA A 254 -12.42 -5.42 -18.21
N ARG A 255 -11.63 -4.52 -17.60
CA ARG A 255 -11.22 -3.25 -18.24
C ARG A 255 -10.35 -3.46 -19.47
N THR A 256 -9.46 -4.45 -19.43
CA THR A 256 -8.58 -4.77 -20.56
C THR A 256 -9.36 -5.35 -21.72
N TYR A 257 -10.36 -6.18 -21.44
CA TYR A 257 -11.27 -6.73 -22.45
C TYR A 257 -12.21 -5.67 -23.04
N ALA A 258 -12.61 -4.67 -22.25
CA ALA A 258 -13.50 -3.58 -22.66
C ALA A 258 -12.82 -2.48 -23.51
N LYS A 259 -11.51 -2.58 -23.78
CA LYS A 259 -10.83 -1.78 -24.82
C LYS A 259 -10.77 -2.60 -26.12
N PRO A 260 -11.82 -2.59 -26.97
CA PRO A 260 -11.62 -3.03 -28.34
C PRO A 260 -10.67 -2.03 -29.01
N TYR A 261 -9.75 -2.53 -29.82
CA TYR A 261 -8.91 -1.80 -30.76
C TYR A 261 -9.57 -0.49 -31.23
N SER A 262 -9.23 0.62 -30.59
CA SER A 262 -9.49 1.96 -31.10
C SER A 262 -8.16 2.55 -31.54
N GLN A 263 -7.97 2.45 -32.87
CA GLN A 263 -7.07 3.20 -33.74
C GLN A 263 -5.64 2.65 -33.89
N GLY A 264 -5.48 1.83 -34.93
CA GLY A 264 -4.42 2.06 -35.92
C GLY A 264 -4.85 3.08 -36.96
#